data_AF-A0A7Y3BXG3-F1
#
_entry.id   AF-A0A7Y3BXG3-F1
#
_cell.length_a   1.000
_cell.length_b   1.000
_cell.length_c   1.000
_cell.angle_alpha   90.00
_cell.angle_beta   90.00
_cell.angle_gamma   90.00
#
_symmetry.space_group_name_H-M   'P 1'
#
loop_
_entity.id
_entity.type
_entity.pdbx_description
1 polymer ?
#
loop_
_entity_poly.entity_id
_entity_poly.type
_entity_poly.pdbx_seq_one_letter_code
_entity_poly.pdbx_strand_id
1 'polypeptide(L)'
;EVFRASPRQADLMIVAGRVSQKMAPVLRQVYDQMAEPKWVISMGACASSGGMFNNYALVQGVDQVVPVDMYVPGCPPGPQSLMHGILSLHEKIASGELSRL
;
A
#
# COMPACT_ATOMS: atom_id res chain seq x y z
N GLU A 1 -8.05 -5.94 -12.15
CA GLU A 1 -8.37 -4.50 -12.28
C GLU A 1 -7.39 -3.80 -13.22
N VAL A 2 -7.84 -2.71 -13.84
CA VAL A 2 -7.05 -1.88 -14.75
C VAL A 2 -6.32 -0.81 -13.94
N PHE A 3 -5.02 -0.62 -14.18
CA PHE A 3 -4.26 0.45 -13.55
C PHE A 3 -4.80 1.83 -14.00
N ARG A 4 -5.25 2.64 -13.05
CA ARG A 4 -5.70 4.02 -13.28
C ARG A 4 -4.62 4.97 -12.77
N ALA A 5 -4.22 5.93 -13.60
CA ALA A 5 -3.20 6.91 -13.23
C ALA A 5 -3.72 8.00 -12.29
N SER A 6 -5.03 8.24 -12.25
CA SER A 6 -5.64 9.24 -11.37
C SER A 6 -6.08 8.59 -10.06
N PRO A 7 -5.68 9.11 -8.89
CA PRO A 7 -6.11 8.58 -7.59
C PRO A 7 -7.62 8.73 -7.37
N ARG A 8 -8.27 9.69 -8.02
CA ARG A 8 -9.73 9.88 -7.90
C ARG A 8 -10.56 8.78 -8.58
N GLN A 9 -9.92 7.98 -9.44
CA GLN A 9 -10.55 6.87 -10.15
C GLN A 9 -10.02 5.51 -9.68
N ALA A 10 -9.23 5.50 -8.60
CA ALA A 10 -8.58 4.30 -8.08
C ALA A 10 -9.12 4.03 -6.67
N ASP A 11 -9.49 2.77 -6.44
CA ASP A 11 -10.01 2.29 -5.16
C ASP A 11 -8.91 1.59 -4.34
N LEU A 12 -7.81 1.19 -5.01
CA LEU A 12 -6.66 0.50 -4.41
C LEU A 12 -5.36 1.27 -4.65
N MET A 13 -4.62 1.53 -3.57
CA MET A 13 -3.27 2.07 -3.61
C MET A 13 -2.24 1.00 -3.26
N ILE A 14 -1.31 0.73 -4.17
CA ILE A 14 -0.20 -0.21 -3.92
C ILE A 14 1.08 0.58 -3.71
N VAL A 15 1.67 0.48 -2.51
CA VAL A 15 2.96 1.13 -2.21
C VAL A 15 4.09 0.15 -2.50
N ALA A 16 4.59 0.26 -3.73
CA ALA A 16 5.57 -0.65 -4.32
C ALA A 16 7.03 -0.22 -4.09
N GLY A 17 7.48 -0.19 -2.83
CA GLY A 17 8.88 0.02 -2.49
C GLY A 17 9.12 0.98 -1.33
N ARG A 18 10.36 1.47 -1.22
CA ARG A 18 10.76 2.39 -0.15
C ARG A 18 10.13 3.77 -0.32
N VAL A 19 9.79 4.41 0.79
CA VAL A 19 9.29 5.79 0.83
C VAL A 19 10.32 6.66 1.53
N SER A 20 10.76 7.73 0.86
CA SER A 20 11.64 8.72 1.47
C SER A 20 10.87 9.70 2.34
N GLN A 21 11.55 10.30 3.33
CA GLN A 21 10.97 11.34 4.18
C GLN A 21 10.38 12.51 3.35
N LYS A 22 11.02 12.83 2.21
CA LYS A 22 10.54 13.84 1.26
C LYS A 22 9.26 13.42 0.53
N MET A 23 9.10 12.14 0.25
CA MET A 23 7.94 11.60 -0.48
C MET A 23 6.74 11.34 0.44
N ALA A 24 6.96 11.15 1.74
CA ALA A 24 5.90 10.92 2.73
C ALA A 24 4.70 11.91 2.64
N PRO A 25 4.89 13.25 2.61
CA PRO A 25 3.76 14.17 2.51
C PRO A 25 3.01 14.06 1.16
N VAL A 26 3.72 13.77 0.07
CA VAL A 26 3.10 13.60 -1.26
C VAL A 26 2.24 12.33 -1.29
N LEU A 27 2.75 11.25 -0.70
CA LEU A 27 2.01 9.99 -0.59
C LEU A 27 0.73 10.17 0.23
N ARG A 28 0.79 10.93 1.33
CA ARG A 28 -0.39 11.27 2.12
C ARG A 28 -1.42 12.04 1.29
N GLN A 29 -0.99 13.04 0.53
CA GLN A 29 -1.88 13.82 -0.34
C GLN A 29 -2.56 12.97 -1.41
N VAL A 30 -1.85 12.01 -2.00
CA VAL A 30 -2.44 11.08 -2.98
C VAL A 30 -3.54 10.23 -2.34
N TYR A 31 -3.29 9.70 -1.14
CA TYR A 31 -4.27 8.91 -0.38
C TYR A 31 -5.50 9.74 0.02
N ASP A 32 -5.31 11.00 0.41
CA ASP A 32 -6.41 11.90 0.77
C ASP A 32 -7.28 12.31 -0.43
N GLN A 33 -6.74 12.22 -1.66
CA GLN A 33 -7.49 12.53 -2.89
C GLN A 33 -8.31 11.35 -3.43
N MET A 34 -8.08 10.13 -2.94
CA MET A 34 -8.86 8.95 -3.32
C MET A 34 -10.25 9.00 -2.70
N ALA A 35 -11.26 8.58 -3.46
CA ALA A 35 -12.64 8.48 -2.99
C ALA A 35 -12.82 7.22 -2.10
N GLU A 36 -13.79 7.27 -1.18
CA GLU A 36 -14.16 6.08 -0.43
C GLU A 36 -15.14 5.21 -1.20
N PRO A 37 -15.02 3.86 -1.11
CA PRO A 37 -14.11 3.09 -0.26
C PRO A 37 -12.70 2.89 -0.85
N LYS A 38 -11.64 3.12 -0.05
CA LYS A 38 -10.25 2.88 -0.45
C LYS A 38 -9.46 1.91 0.43
N TRP A 39 -8.52 1.23 -0.20
CA TRP A 39 -7.61 0.28 0.45
C TRP A 39 -6.14 0.50 0.08
N VAL A 40 -5.23 0.12 0.98
CA VAL A 40 -3.79 0.25 0.78
C VAL A 40 -3.07 -1.08 0.99
N ILE A 41 -2.25 -1.46 0.00
CA ILE A 41 -1.35 -2.60 0.09
C ILE A 41 0.09 -2.11 0.21
N SER A 42 0.80 -2.55 1.25
CA SER A 42 2.26 -2.42 1.35
C SER A 42 2.92 -3.57 0.62
N MET A 43 3.68 -3.27 -0.44
CA MET A 43 4.36 -4.29 -1.25
C MET A 43 5.87 -4.28 -0.96
N GLY A 44 6.30 -5.34 -0.28
CA GLY A 44 7.69 -5.64 0.01
C GLY A 44 8.20 -5.07 1.34
N ALA A 45 9.32 -5.60 1.81
CA ALA A 45 9.91 -5.28 3.12
C ALA A 45 10.25 -3.79 3.27
N CYS A 46 10.63 -3.13 2.17
CA CYS A 46 10.95 -1.71 2.17
C CYS A 46 9.75 -0.81 2.48
N ALA A 47 8.56 -1.19 2.04
CA ALA A 47 7.33 -0.45 2.32
C ALA A 47 6.80 -0.76 3.72
N SER A 48 6.92 -2.02 4.16
CA SER A 48 6.37 -2.47 5.45
C SER A 48 7.19 -2.00 6.65
N SER A 49 8.53 -2.12 6.60
CA SER A 49 9.39 -1.87 7.77
C SER A 49 10.68 -1.10 7.45
N GLY A 50 10.78 -0.48 6.27
CA GLY A 50 12.04 0.11 5.76
C GLY A 50 13.00 -0.93 5.16
N GLY A 51 12.83 -2.22 5.48
CA GLY A 51 13.53 -3.34 4.88
C GLY A 51 15.05 -3.25 5.04
N MET A 52 15.78 -3.41 3.94
CA MET A 52 17.25 -3.30 3.91
C MET A 52 17.75 -1.89 4.25
N PHE A 53 16.91 -0.86 4.11
CA PHE A 53 17.33 0.54 4.22
C PHE A 53 16.81 1.18 5.52
N ASN A 54 17.49 0.88 6.62
CA ASN A 54 17.30 1.60 7.89
C ASN A 54 18.22 2.81 7.95
N ASN A 55 17.81 3.93 7.35
CA ASN A 55 18.57 5.18 7.38
C ASN A 55 17.65 6.40 7.56
N TYR A 56 18.26 7.54 7.87
CA TYR A 56 17.56 8.79 8.17
C TYR A 56 16.71 9.34 7.01
N ALA A 57 16.98 8.93 5.77
CA ALA A 57 16.34 9.46 4.58
C ALA A 57 15.01 8.77 4.26
N LEU A 58 14.71 7.63 4.89
CA LEU A 58 13.55 6.78 4.59
C LEU A 58 12.63 6.61 5.80
N VAL A 59 11.34 6.50 5.50
CA VAL A 59 10.33 6.12 6.49
C VAL A 59 10.49 4.63 6.79
N GLN A 60 10.52 4.26 8.07
CA GLN A 60 10.67 2.86 8.51
C GLN A 60 9.36 2.05 8.44
N GLY A 61 8.43 2.47 7.59
CA GLY A 61 7.11 1.84 7.42
C GLY A 61 6.09 2.84 6.89
N VAL A 62 5.42 2.46 5.81
CA VAL A 62 4.37 3.27 5.17
C VAL A 62 3.19 3.53 6.12
N ASP A 63 2.99 2.65 7.09
CA ASP A 63 1.98 2.71 8.15
C ASP A 63 2.01 4.01 8.95
N GLN A 64 3.18 4.65 9.04
CA GLN A 64 3.33 5.94 9.73
C GLN A 64 2.67 7.10 8.96
N VAL A 65 2.39 6.92 7.67
CA VAL A 65 1.88 7.96 6.76
C VAL A 65 0.43 7.68 6.36
N VAL A 66 0.13 6.43 5.99
CA VAL A 66 -1.19 5.99 5.55
C VAL A 66 -1.56 4.66 6.22
N PRO A 67 -2.85 4.41 6.51
CA PRO A 67 -3.28 3.14 7.05
C PRO A 67 -3.10 2.03 6.01
N VAL A 68 -2.39 0.96 6.37
CA VAL A 68 -2.17 -0.21 5.51
C VAL A 68 -3.14 -1.32 5.88
N ASP A 69 -3.81 -1.89 4.87
CA ASP A 69 -4.79 -2.96 5.04
C ASP A 69 -4.18 -4.35 4.87
N MET A 70 -3.15 -4.44 4.03
CA MET A 70 -2.47 -5.69 3.76
C MET A 70 -0.98 -5.48 3.48
N TYR A 71 -0.18 -6.42 3.99
CA TYR A 71 1.26 -6.48 3.73
C TYR A 71 1.58 -7.68 2.85
N VAL A 72 2.27 -7.44 1.74
CA VAL A 72 2.83 -8.50 0.89
C VAL A 72 4.33 -8.59 1.17
N PRO A 73 4.81 -9.65 1.84
CA PRO A 73 6.23 -9.79 2.15
C PRO A 73 7.04 -10.10 0.89
N GLY A 74 8.28 -9.57 0.83
CA GLY A 74 9.24 -9.86 -0.24
C GLY A 74 10.30 -8.77 -0.45
N CYS A 75 11.40 -9.10 -1.12
CA CYS A 75 12.47 -8.15 -1.45
C CYS A 75 13.25 -8.55 -2.72
N PRO A 76 12.64 -8.52 -3.93
CA PRO A 76 11.25 -8.15 -4.22
C PRO A 76 10.27 -9.33 -4.03
N PRO A 77 8.97 -9.08 -3.79
CA PRO A 77 7.97 -10.13 -3.78
C PRO A 77 7.82 -10.76 -5.17
N GLY A 78 7.64 -12.07 -5.21
CA GLY A 78 7.32 -12.76 -6.46
C GLY A 78 5.95 -12.33 -7.01
N PRO A 79 5.73 -12.38 -8.33
CA PRO A 79 4.44 -11.98 -8.92
C PRO A 79 3.27 -12.82 -8.37
N GLN A 80 3.51 -14.08 -8.04
CA GLN A 80 2.51 -14.95 -7.41
C GLN A 80 2.11 -14.45 -6.01
N SER A 81 3.07 -14.00 -5.20
CA SER A 81 2.80 -13.45 -3.87
C SER A 81 1.97 -12.17 -3.93
N LEU A 82 2.23 -11.31 -4.93
CA LEU A 82 1.43 -10.12 -5.16
C LEU A 82 0.00 -10.46 -5.58
N MET A 83 -0.16 -11.39 -6.53
CA MET A 83 -1.49 -11.85 -6.95
C MET A 83 -2.27 -12.46 -5.78
N HIS A 84 -1.61 -13.29 -4.97
CA HIS A 84 -2.21 -13.84 -3.76
C HIS A 84 -2.65 -12.74 -2.80
N GLY A 85 -1.82 -11.71 -2.57
CA GLY A 85 -2.21 -10.56 -1.75
C GLY A 85 -3.47 -9.86 -2.27
N ILE A 86 -3.54 -9.57 -3.57
CA ILE A 86 -4.71 -8.92 -4.17
C ILE A 86 -5.97 -9.80 -4.01
N LEU A 87 -5.85 -11.11 -4.25
CA LEU A 87 -6.98 -12.04 -4.10
C LEU A 87 -7.44 -12.13 -2.64
N SER A 88 -6.52 -12.28 -1.69
CA SER A 88 -6.84 -12.30 -0.27
C SER A 88 -7.46 -10.98 0.20
N LEU A 89 -7.07 -9.83 -0.37
CA LEU A 89 -7.69 -8.55 -0.04
C LEU A 89 -9.15 -8.54 -0.53
N HIS A 90 -9.39 -9.01 -1.76
CA HIS A 90 -10.73 -9.13 -2.31
C HIS A 90 -11.63 -10.03 -1.46
N GLU A 91 -11.11 -11.17 -0.99
CA GLU A 91 -11.81 -12.08 -0.09
C GLU A 91 -12.18 -11.41 1.24
N LYS A 92 -11.27 -10.63 1.83
CA LYS A 92 -11.52 -9.88 3.08
C LYS A 92 -12.53 -8.75 2.92
N ILE A 93 -12.58 -8.13 1.75
CA ILE A 93 -13.61 -7.13 1.43
C ILE A 93 -14.97 -7.83 1.28
N ALA A 94 -15.01 -8.97 0.57
CA ALA A 94 -16.23 -9.75 0.37
C ALA A 94 -16.78 -10.35 1.67
N SER A 95 -15.91 -10.74 2.62
CA SER A 95 -16.31 -11.24 3.94
C SER A 95 -16.80 -10.14 4.89
N GLY A 96 -16.64 -8.86 4.54
CA GLY A 96 -17.03 -7.71 5.36
C GLY A 96 -16.04 -7.34 6.47
N GLU A 97 -14.92 -8.06 6.60
CA GLU A 97 -13.89 -7.84 7.63
C GLU A 97 -13.22 -6.46 7.50
N LEU A 98 -13.10 -5.94 6.28
CA LEU A 98 -12.51 -4.63 5.95
C LEU A 98 -13.54 -3.63 5.40
N SER A 99 -14.80 -3.71 5.85
CA SER A 99 -15.84 -2.76 5.43
C SER A 99 -15.61 -1.38 6.06
N ARG A 100 -15.21 -0.40 5.23
CA ARG A 100 -15.23 1.02 5.57
C ARG A 100 -16.51 1.62 4.99
N LEU A 101 -17.48 1.89 5.88
CA LEU A 101 -18.75 2.56 5.58
C LEU A 101 -18.56 4.07 5.46
#